data_AF-A0A962HDI6-F1
#
_entry.id   AF-A0A962HDI6-F1
#
_cell.length_a   1.000
_cell.length_b   1.000
_cell.length_c   1.000
_cell.angle_alpha   90.00
_cell.angle_beta   90.00
_cell.angle_gamma   90.00
#
_symmetry.space_group_name_H-M   'P 1'
#
loop_
_entity.id
_entity.type
_entity.pdbx_description
1 polymer ?
#
loop_
_entity_poly.entity_id
_entity_poly.type
_entity_poly.pdbx_seq_one_letter_code
_entity_poly.pdbx_strand_id
1 'polypeptide(L)'
;HFPFMGTTLKLQAHEGLSESCIENDVLFLKLKPGDQPSQLKPAFENWLKQEARRYIPAFAEQKAQQLGISDKIASFRFSKTKSKWGSCSPDGKLQFNWLIMLSPLEVIHYLVCHEVCHLLQMNHSPAFWQLLGSIHPDYKTSKSWLKQNGHRLWID
;
A
#
# COMPACT_ATOMS: atom_id res chain seq x y z
N HIS A 1 0.11 17.19 -9.76
CA HIS A 1 -0.87 16.54 -8.88
C HIS A 1 -0.71 15.04 -9.00
N PHE A 2 -1.01 14.28 -7.94
CA PHE A 2 -0.98 12.81 -7.95
C PHE A 2 -2.05 12.26 -6.99
N PRO A 3 -2.60 11.06 -7.25
CA PRO A 3 -3.53 10.42 -6.33
C PRO A 3 -2.79 9.84 -5.12
N PHE A 4 -3.37 9.93 -3.93
CA PHE A 4 -2.82 9.33 -2.72
C PHE A 4 -3.96 8.91 -1.79
N MET A 5 -4.09 7.61 -1.51
CA MET A 5 -5.05 7.07 -0.54
C MET A 5 -6.50 7.59 -0.69
N GLY A 6 -6.96 7.86 -1.92
CA GLY A 6 -8.30 8.38 -2.19
C GLY A 6 -8.42 9.90 -2.28
N THR A 7 -7.35 10.66 -2.04
CA THR A 7 -7.29 12.10 -2.29
C THR A 7 -6.37 12.42 -3.46
N THR A 8 -6.33 13.70 -3.87
CA THR A 8 -5.39 14.20 -4.88
C THR A 8 -4.51 15.26 -4.25
N LEU A 9 -3.20 15.04 -4.26
CA LEU A 9 -2.22 15.94 -3.68
C LEU A 9 -1.46 16.71 -4.75
N LYS A 10 -1.03 17.92 -4.41
CA LYS A 10 0.04 18.65 -5.13
C LYS A 10 1.39 18.22 -4.58
N LEU A 11 2.41 18.15 -5.44
CA LEU A 11 3.78 17.88 -5.02
C LEU A 11 4.57 19.19 -5.08
N GLN A 12 5.19 19.59 -3.97
CA GLN A 12 6.11 20.71 -3.90
C GLN A 12 7.40 20.25 -3.22
N ALA A 13 8.53 20.49 -3.87
CA ALA A 13 9.84 20.16 -3.32
C ALA A 13 10.41 21.33 -2.55
N HIS A 14 10.94 21.07 -1.35
CA HIS A 14 11.55 22.08 -0.51
C HIS A 14 12.87 21.59 0.07
N GLU A 15 13.87 22.47 0.03
CA GLU A 15 15.11 22.29 0.77
C GLU A 15 14.93 22.73 2.23
N GLY A 16 15.71 22.13 3.14
CA GLY A 16 15.75 22.56 4.54
C GLY A 16 14.62 22.05 5.44
N LEU A 17 13.70 21.23 4.92
CA LEU A 17 12.70 20.57 5.77
C LEU A 17 13.34 19.52 6.70
N SER A 18 12.83 19.41 7.93
CA SER A 18 13.19 18.31 8.84
C SER A 18 12.70 16.98 8.29
N GLU A 19 11.48 16.93 7.77
CA GLU A 19 10.83 15.76 7.17
C GLU A 19 9.82 16.19 6.09
N SER A 20 9.38 15.24 5.25
CA SER A 20 8.31 15.48 4.29
C SER A 20 6.95 15.43 5.00
N CYS A 21 6.06 16.39 4.73
CA CYS A 21 4.73 16.45 5.35
C CYS A 21 3.62 16.72 4.31
N ILE A 22 2.38 16.43 4.69
CA ILE A 22 1.19 16.82 3.92
C ILE A 22 0.46 17.92 4.69
N GLU A 23 0.25 19.07 4.05
CA GLU A 23 -0.57 20.16 4.59
C GLU A 23 -1.42 20.76 3.47
N ASN A 24 -2.71 20.99 3.73
CA ASN A 24 -3.65 21.60 2.78
C ASN A 24 -3.61 20.98 1.35
N ASP A 25 -3.67 19.64 1.27
CA ASP A 25 -3.57 18.86 0.03
C ASP A 25 -2.26 19.05 -0.76
N VAL A 26 -1.20 19.50 -0.10
CA VAL A 26 0.15 19.60 -0.65
C VAL A 26 1.09 18.68 0.10
N LEU A 27 1.76 17.78 -0.63
CA LEU A 27 2.95 17.11 -0.15
C LEU A 27 4.15 18.04 -0.31
N PHE A 28 4.67 18.51 0.82
CA PHE A 28 5.96 19.17 0.93
C PHE A 28 7.04 18.09 1.02
N LEU A 29 7.67 17.79 -0.11
CA LEU A 29 8.70 16.75 -0.20
C LEU A 29 10.05 17.34 0.17
N LYS A 30 10.66 16.79 1.21
CA LYS A 30 12.02 17.11 1.61
C LYS A 30 13.02 16.68 0.54
N LEU A 31 13.82 17.63 0.08
CA LEU A 31 15.06 17.38 -0.65
C LEU A 31 16.27 17.74 0.23
N LYS A 32 17.41 17.11 -0.01
CA LYS A 32 18.68 17.49 0.59
C LYS A 32 19.22 18.76 -0.10
N PRO A 33 19.94 19.64 0.62
CA PRO A 33 20.59 20.78 -0.01
C PRO A 33 21.49 20.34 -1.18
N GLY A 34 21.29 20.94 -2.36
CA GLY A 34 22.06 20.61 -3.56
C GLY A 34 21.53 19.40 -4.35
N ASP A 35 20.38 18.83 -3.96
CA ASP A 35 19.70 17.81 -4.76
C ASP A 35 19.34 18.38 -6.15
N GLN A 36 19.72 17.64 -7.18
CA GLN A 36 19.36 17.98 -8.56
C GLN A 36 17.89 17.62 -8.83
N PRO A 37 17.23 18.23 -9.84
CA PRO A 37 15.86 17.88 -10.23
C PRO A 37 15.63 16.37 -10.46
N SER A 38 16.68 15.64 -10.87
CA SER A 38 16.65 14.18 -11.04
C SER A 38 16.42 13.40 -9.74
N GLN A 39 16.65 14.00 -8.56
CA GLN A 39 16.41 13.39 -7.26
C GLN A 39 14.95 13.48 -6.80
N LEU A 40 14.12 14.29 -7.46
CA LEU A 40 12.71 14.47 -7.10
C LEU A 40 11.95 13.15 -7.12
N LYS A 41 12.08 12.37 -8.19
CA LYS A 41 11.40 11.09 -8.34
C LYS A 41 11.87 10.05 -7.31
N PRO A 42 13.18 9.78 -7.15
CA PRO A 42 13.67 8.90 -6.09
C PRO A 42 13.20 9.30 -4.69
N ALA A 43 13.21 10.60 -4.37
CA ALA A 43 12.73 11.11 -3.09
C ALA A 43 11.22 10.85 -2.91
N PHE A 44 10.42 11.06 -3.96
CA PHE A 44 8.98 10.79 -3.95
C PHE A 44 8.66 9.29 -3.83
N GLU A 45 9.34 8.42 -4.59
CA GLU A 45 9.19 6.96 -4.48
C GLU A 45 9.57 6.46 -3.07
N ASN A 46 10.64 7.02 -2.51
CA ASN A 46 11.06 6.70 -1.14
C ASN A 46 10.02 7.16 -0.10
N TRP A 47 9.42 8.34 -0.30
CA TRP A 47 8.33 8.83 0.55
C TRP A 47 7.10 7.91 0.48
N LEU A 48 6.64 7.54 -0.71
CA LEU A 48 5.52 6.58 -0.88
C LEU A 48 5.79 5.24 -0.18
N LYS A 49 7.04 4.74 -0.29
CA LYS A 49 7.44 3.51 0.39
C LYS A 49 7.43 3.64 1.91
N GLN A 50 7.79 4.80 2.45
CA GLN A 50 7.71 5.08 3.88
C GLN A 50 6.25 5.16 4.34
N GLU A 51 5.37 5.81 3.57
CA GLU A 51 3.94 5.84 3.86
C GLU A 51 3.32 4.44 3.85
N ALA A 52 3.69 3.60 2.88
CA ALA A 52 3.28 2.19 2.86
C ALA A 52 3.74 1.45 4.12
N ARG A 53 4.99 1.65 4.55
CA ARG A 53 5.56 1.03 5.77
C ARG A 53 4.88 1.51 7.05
N ARG A 54 4.41 2.76 7.07
CA ARG A 54 3.72 3.34 8.22
C ARG A 54 2.28 2.86 8.32
N TYR A 55 1.59 2.80 7.19
CA TYR A 55 0.16 2.55 7.14
C TYR A 55 -0.23 1.07 7.08
N ILE A 56 0.40 0.31 6.18
CA ILE A 56 -0.06 -1.05 5.85
C ILE A 56 0.11 -2.03 7.03
N PRO A 57 1.23 -2.07 7.76
CA PRO A 57 1.40 -3.01 8.88
C PRO A 57 0.34 -2.84 9.95
N ALA A 58 0.06 -1.60 10.37
CA ALA A 58 -0.97 -1.32 11.38
C ALA A 58 -2.35 -1.83 10.95
N PHE A 59 -2.74 -1.61 9.70
CA PHE A 59 -4.03 -2.10 9.20
C PHE A 59 -4.05 -3.63 9.02
N ALA A 60 -2.95 -4.24 8.58
CA ALA A 60 -2.83 -5.68 8.45
C ALA A 60 -2.93 -6.38 9.82
N GLU A 61 -2.24 -5.84 10.83
CA GLU A 61 -2.27 -6.32 12.20
C GLU A 61 -3.67 -6.20 12.81
N GLN A 62 -4.35 -5.08 12.60
CA GLN A 62 -5.75 -4.90 13.01
C GLN A 62 -6.66 -6.00 12.41
N LYS A 63 -6.50 -6.30 11.12
CA LYS A 63 -7.31 -7.32 10.44
C LYS A 63 -6.94 -8.74 10.85
N ALA A 64 -5.66 -9.03 11.08
CA ALA A 64 -5.21 -10.29 11.64
C ALA A 64 -5.73 -10.48 13.08
N GLN A 65 -5.77 -9.41 13.88
CA GLN A 65 -6.32 -9.44 15.23
C GLN A 65 -7.83 -9.72 15.21
N GLN A 66 -8.59 -9.10 14.29
CA GLN A 66 -10.01 -9.37 14.09
C GLN A 66 -10.28 -10.87 13.81
N LEU A 67 -9.34 -11.54 13.15
CA LEU A 67 -9.40 -12.96 12.82
C LEU A 67 -8.75 -13.89 13.88
N GLY A 68 -8.13 -13.32 14.93
CA GLY A 68 -7.42 -14.10 15.95
C GLY A 68 -6.14 -14.79 15.45
N ILE A 69 -5.43 -14.18 14.47
CA ILE A 69 -4.26 -14.77 13.79
C ILE A 69 -3.05 -13.85 13.74
N SER A 70 -2.94 -12.88 14.66
CA SER A 70 -1.83 -11.93 14.69
C SER A 70 -0.46 -12.61 14.76
N ASP A 71 -0.37 -13.77 15.41
CA ASP A 71 0.83 -14.61 15.54
C ASP A 71 1.30 -15.23 14.21
N LYS A 72 0.44 -15.25 13.18
CA LYS A 72 0.79 -15.78 11.85
C LYS A 72 1.57 -14.80 10.98
N ILE A 73 1.58 -13.51 11.31
CA ILE A 73 2.36 -12.52 10.56
C ILE A 73 3.82 -12.61 11.00
N ALA A 74 4.70 -12.99 10.09
CA ALA A 74 6.13 -13.07 10.37
C ALA A 74 6.86 -11.76 10.06
N SER A 75 6.53 -11.10 8.96
CA SER A 75 7.18 -9.84 8.56
C SER A 75 6.45 -9.14 7.43
N PHE A 76 6.77 -7.85 7.25
CA PHE A 76 6.32 -7.04 6.13
C PHE A 76 7.46 -6.69 5.18
N ARG A 77 7.22 -6.84 3.87
CA ARG A 77 8.15 -6.43 2.81
C ARG A 77 7.48 -5.47 1.84
N PHE A 78 8.22 -4.44 1.41
CA PHE A 78 7.73 -3.42 0.49
C PHE A 78 8.65 -3.34 -0.74
N SER A 79 8.11 -3.66 -1.91
CA SER A 79 8.88 -3.84 -3.15
C SER A 79 8.08 -3.43 -4.38
N LYS A 80 8.70 -2.75 -5.35
CA LYS A 80 8.07 -2.39 -6.63
C LYS A 80 8.05 -3.61 -7.56
N THR A 81 7.14 -4.56 -7.34
CA THR A 81 7.01 -5.78 -8.16
C THR A 81 6.05 -5.59 -9.34
N LYS A 82 6.51 -5.95 -10.54
CA LYS A 82 5.71 -5.84 -11.79
C LYS A 82 4.57 -6.85 -11.90
N SER A 83 4.77 -8.06 -11.39
CA SER A 83 3.83 -9.17 -11.59
C SER A 83 2.65 -9.19 -10.62
N LYS A 84 2.77 -8.54 -9.46
CA LYS A 84 1.77 -8.61 -8.39
C LYS A 84 1.78 -7.37 -7.50
N TRP A 85 0.59 -7.02 -7.00
CA TRP A 85 0.38 -5.95 -6.02
C TRP A 85 0.68 -6.39 -4.60
N GLY A 86 0.44 -7.67 -4.28
CA GLY A 86 0.74 -8.25 -2.97
C GLY A 86 1.11 -9.73 -3.09
N SER A 87 1.63 -10.29 -2.01
CA SER A 87 1.70 -11.73 -1.79
C SER A 87 1.94 -12.09 -0.34
N CYS A 88 1.41 -13.23 0.09
CA CYS A 88 1.78 -13.91 1.32
C CYS A 88 2.54 -15.20 0.99
N SER A 89 3.61 -15.48 1.73
CA SER A 89 4.26 -16.79 1.73
C SER A 89 3.69 -17.71 2.83
N PRO A 90 3.85 -19.04 2.73
CA PRO A 90 3.37 -19.97 3.76
C PRO A 90 3.95 -19.72 5.16
N ASP A 91 5.14 -19.12 5.25
CA ASP A 91 5.80 -18.74 6.51
C ASP A 91 5.37 -17.35 7.01
N GLY A 92 4.26 -16.80 6.52
CA GLY A 92 3.65 -15.59 7.08
C GLY A 92 4.30 -14.27 6.67
N LYS A 93 5.13 -14.26 5.61
CA LYS A 93 5.74 -13.01 5.12
C LYS A 93 4.79 -12.33 4.15
N LEU A 94 4.30 -11.15 4.52
CA LEU A 94 3.43 -10.33 3.69
C LEU A 94 4.26 -9.34 2.89
N GLN A 95 4.11 -9.35 1.57
CA GLN A 95 4.75 -8.41 0.67
C GLN A 95 3.72 -7.55 -0.02
N PHE A 96 3.99 -6.24 -0.09
CA PHE A 96 3.15 -5.28 -0.81
C PHE A 96 3.97 -4.46 -1.80
N ASN A 97 3.38 -4.17 -2.94
CA ASN A 97 3.85 -3.14 -3.85
C ASN A 97 3.44 -1.78 -3.30
N TRP A 98 4.43 -0.98 -2.89
CA TRP A 98 4.21 0.31 -2.24
C TRP A 98 3.54 1.35 -3.15
N LEU A 99 3.52 1.14 -4.48
CA LEU A 99 2.73 1.96 -5.39
C LEU A 99 1.21 1.84 -5.13
N ILE A 100 0.75 0.85 -4.36
CA ILE A 100 -0.65 0.75 -3.98
C ILE A 100 -1.13 1.99 -3.21
N MET A 101 -0.24 2.74 -2.57
CA MET A 101 -0.57 3.98 -1.87
C MET A 101 -1.15 5.06 -2.81
N LEU A 102 -0.95 4.93 -4.13
CA LEU A 102 -1.52 5.81 -5.15
C LEU A 102 -2.96 5.41 -5.55
N SER A 103 -3.53 4.37 -4.93
CA SER A 103 -4.91 3.93 -5.16
C SER A 103 -5.89 4.51 -4.13
N PRO A 104 -7.21 4.43 -4.38
CA PRO A 104 -8.22 4.74 -3.37
C PRO A 104 -8.03 3.91 -2.09
N LEU A 105 -8.42 4.47 -0.94
CA LEU A 105 -8.25 3.82 0.36
C LEU A 105 -8.82 2.40 0.42
N GLU A 106 -10.03 2.20 -0.11
CA GLU A 106 -10.72 0.91 -0.17
C GLU A 106 -9.95 -0.15 -0.97
N VAL A 107 -9.15 0.28 -1.95
CA VAL A 107 -8.32 -0.62 -2.77
C VAL A 107 -7.08 -1.05 -2.01
N ILE A 108 -6.48 -0.14 -1.22
CA ILE A 108 -5.39 -0.46 -0.29
C ILE A 108 -5.91 -1.46 0.75
N HIS A 109 -7.05 -1.17 1.37
CA HIS A 109 -7.66 -2.05 2.37
C HIS A 109 -7.98 -3.43 1.81
N TYR A 110 -8.56 -3.50 0.62
CA TYR A 110 -8.79 -4.75 -0.09
C TYR A 110 -7.52 -5.56 -0.24
N LEU A 111 -6.44 -4.96 -0.75
CA LEU A 111 -5.19 -5.68 -0.96
C LEU A 111 -4.60 -6.18 0.36
N VAL A 112 -4.64 -5.37 1.41
CA VAL A 112 -4.16 -5.80 2.74
C VAL A 112 -5.00 -6.96 3.27
N CYS A 113 -6.33 -6.87 3.22
CA CYS A 113 -7.21 -7.95 3.64
C CYS A 113 -6.98 -9.23 2.81
N HIS A 114 -6.72 -9.09 1.51
CA HIS A 114 -6.40 -10.21 0.62
C HIS A 114 -5.16 -10.97 1.09
N GLU A 115 -4.07 -10.26 1.36
CA GLU A 115 -2.83 -10.89 1.82
C GLU A 115 -2.96 -11.44 3.25
N VAL A 116 -3.72 -10.78 4.13
CA VAL A 116 -4.01 -11.31 5.47
C VAL A 116 -4.83 -12.62 5.39
N CYS A 117 -5.80 -12.71 4.49
CA CYS A 117 -6.56 -13.96 4.29
C CYS A 117 -5.67 -15.13 3.86
N HIS A 118 -4.59 -14.86 3.15
CA HIS A 118 -3.64 -15.91 2.76
C HIS A 118 -2.92 -16.56 3.94
N LEU A 119 -2.85 -15.92 5.12
CA LEU A 119 -2.32 -16.53 6.34
C LEU A 119 -3.13 -17.76 6.80
N LEU A 120 -4.38 -17.88 6.36
CA LEU A 120 -5.26 -19.03 6.62
C LEU A 120 -5.57 -19.84 5.36
N GLN A 121 -5.63 -19.18 4.20
CA GLN A 121 -6.10 -19.77 2.95
C GLN A 121 -5.12 -19.44 1.81
N MET A 122 -4.13 -20.31 1.57
CA MET A 122 -3.07 -20.05 0.57
C MET A 122 -3.55 -20.05 -0.89
N ASN A 123 -4.79 -20.46 -1.16
CA ASN A 123 -5.40 -20.47 -2.50
C ASN A 123 -6.69 -19.64 -2.52
N HIS A 124 -7.15 -19.26 -3.71
CA HIS A 124 -8.39 -18.50 -3.89
C HIS A 124 -9.64 -19.40 -3.93
N SER A 125 -9.72 -20.38 -3.01
CA SER A 125 -10.88 -21.27 -2.86
C SER A 125 -12.16 -20.53 -2.43
N PRO A 126 -13.34 -21.17 -2.48
CA PRO A 126 -14.56 -20.58 -1.91
C PRO A 126 -14.40 -20.14 -0.45
N ALA A 127 -13.66 -20.90 0.37
CA ALA A 127 -13.35 -20.54 1.76
C ALA A 127 -12.53 -19.25 1.86
N PHE A 128 -11.56 -19.03 0.96
CA PHE A 128 -10.82 -17.76 0.89
C PHE A 128 -11.76 -16.58 0.64
N TRP A 129 -12.67 -16.69 -0.33
CA TRP A 129 -13.56 -15.58 -0.68
C TRP A 129 -14.60 -15.31 0.40
N GLN A 130 -15.08 -16.35 1.08
CA GLN A 130 -15.94 -16.19 2.27
C GLN A 130 -15.20 -15.47 3.40
N LEU A 131 -13.95 -15.85 3.67
CA LEU A 131 -13.10 -15.19 4.68
C LEU A 131 -12.82 -13.72 4.31
N LEU A 132 -12.46 -13.44 3.06
CA LEU A 132 -12.23 -12.07 2.62
C LEU A 132 -13.50 -11.22 2.73
N GLY A 133 -14.64 -11.79 2.32
CA GLY A 133 -15.94 -11.12 2.42
C GLY A 133 -16.40 -10.84 3.86
N SER A 134 -15.93 -11.60 4.85
CA SER A 134 -16.27 -11.35 6.26
C SER A 134 -15.50 -10.17 6.87
N ILE A 135 -14.30 -9.85 6.38
CA ILE A 135 -13.46 -8.75 6.90
C ILE A 135 -13.43 -7.51 6.00
N HIS A 136 -13.83 -7.65 4.74
CA HIS A 136 -13.96 -6.58 3.75
C HIS A 136 -15.10 -6.91 2.75
N PRO A 137 -16.37 -6.60 3.10
CA PRO A 137 -17.55 -7.01 2.31
C PRO A 137 -17.55 -6.52 0.85
N ASP A 138 -17.07 -5.30 0.60
CA ASP A 138 -17.07 -4.67 -0.73
C ASP A 138 -15.86 -5.03 -1.60
N TYR A 139 -15.14 -6.11 -1.26
CA TYR A 139 -13.91 -6.52 -1.94
C TYR A 139 -14.04 -6.67 -3.45
N LYS A 140 -15.24 -7.00 -3.96
CA LYS A 140 -15.48 -7.18 -5.40
C LYS A 140 -15.26 -5.88 -6.17
N THR A 141 -15.70 -4.76 -5.61
CA THR A 141 -15.53 -3.42 -6.20
C THR A 141 -14.06 -3.03 -6.23
N SER A 142 -13.36 -3.17 -5.10
CA SER A 142 -11.93 -2.88 -4.98
C SER A 142 -11.06 -3.79 -5.85
N LYS A 143 -11.39 -5.10 -5.93
CA LYS A 143 -10.75 -6.05 -6.84
C LYS A 143 -10.92 -5.65 -8.29
N SER A 144 -12.13 -5.26 -8.69
CA SER A 144 -12.44 -4.82 -10.05
C SER A 144 -11.66 -3.54 -10.37
N TRP A 145 -11.65 -2.57 -9.45
CA TRP A 145 -10.90 -1.33 -9.60
C TRP A 145 -9.41 -1.60 -9.82
N LEU A 146 -8.79 -2.46 -8.99
CA LEU A 146 -7.36 -2.76 -9.08
C LEU A 146 -7.00 -3.46 -10.39
N LYS A 147 -7.88 -4.36 -10.87
CA LYS A 147 -7.72 -5.00 -12.18
C LYS A 147 -7.74 -3.98 -13.33
N GLN A 148 -8.65 -3.01 -13.27
CA GLN A 148 -8.84 -2.03 -14.33
C GLN A 148 -7.82 -0.89 -14.30
N ASN A 149 -7.40 -0.45 -13.10
CA ASN A 149 -6.62 0.78 -12.93
C ASN A 149 -5.20 0.54 -12.44
N GLY A 150 -4.84 -0.67 -12.00
CA GLY A 150 -3.52 -0.95 -11.43
C GLY A 150 -2.35 -0.55 -12.34
N HIS A 151 -2.49 -0.74 -13.66
CA HIS A 151 -1.46 -0.34 -14.63
C HIS A 151 -1.16 1.18 -14.59
N ARG A 152 -2.10 2.02 -14.14
CA ARG A 152 -1.96 3.48 -14.06
C ARG A 152 -1.24 3.96 -12.80
N LEU A 153 -1.01 3.07 -11.84
CA LEU A 153 -0.30 3.40 -10.60
C LEU A 153 1.23 3.40 -10.79
N TRP A 154 1.72 2.94 -11.94
CA TRP A 154 3.15 2.89 -12.21
C TRP A 154 3.70 4.30 -12.42
N ILE A 155 4.77 4.62 -11.68
CA ILE A 155 5.56 5.83 -11.91
C ILE A 155 6.72 5.44 -12.84
N ASP A 156 6.72 6.06 -14.02
CA ASP A 156 7.74 5.92 -15.07
C ASP A 156 8.97 6.75 -14.83
#